data_AF-A0A1J5QVL1-F1
#
_entry.id   AF-A0A1J5QVL1-F1
#
_cell.length_a   1.000
_cell.length_b   1.000
_cell.length_c   1.000
_cell.angle_alpha   90.00
_cell.angle_beta   90.00
_cell.angle_gamma   90.00
#
_symmetry.space_group_name_H-M   'P 1'
#
loop_
_entity.id
_entity.type
_entity.pdbx_description
1 polymer ?
#
loop_
_entity_poly.entity_id
_entity_poly.type
_entity_poly.pdbx_seq_one_letter_code
_entity_poly.pdbx_strand_id
1 'polypeptide(L)'
;MTDTILVLTEDTLAPADIDHLLSLHEGETLAYHVLVPADTERNMLSSLIDHLSLGELHDAWEDVLGREPEPREARADAEEQLRGSLEAFRAAGRQATGEVVDDDPLPALRSAVADLEIREIAVITYPHAVADTFHRDWASRARDELRVPVLHLYSGTSELG
;
A
#
# COMPACT_ATOMS: atom_id res chain seq x y z
N MET A 1 13.10 -18.18 -15.98
CA MET A 1 13.05 -16.71 -15.92
C MET A 1 12.01 -16.42 -14.87
N THR A 2 12.40 -15.82 -13.75
CA THR A 2 11.47 -15.60 -12.63
C THR A 2 10.98 -14.17 -12.76
N ASP A 3 9.82 -14.00 -13.39
CA ASP A 3 9.14 -12.72 -13.47
C ASP A 3 8.75 -12.25 -12.07
N THR A 4 9.05 -10.98 -11.76
CA THR A 4 8.71 -10.37 -10.47
C THR A 4 7.47 -9.49 -10.61
N ILE A 5 6.52 -9.64 -9.69
CA ILE A 5 5.38 -8.74 -9.53
C ILE A 5 5.71 -7.72 -8.46
N LEU A 6 5.60 -6.45 -8.81
CA LEU A 6 5.73 -5.36 -7.87
C LEU A 6 4.36 -5.08 -7.24
N VAL A 7 4.26 -5.20 -5.92
CA VAL A 7 3.00 -5.06 -5.17
C VAL A 7 3.07 -3.79 -4.34
N LEU A 8 2.19 -2.85 -4.58
CA LEU A 8 2.00 -1.66 -3.74
C LEU A 8 0.76 -1.88 -2.88
N THR A 9 0.87 -1.77 -1.56
CA THR A 9 -0.24 -1.96 -0.63
C THR A 9 -0.28 -0.87 0.44
N GLU A 10 -1.49 -0.47 0.83
CA GLU A 10 -1.75 0.52 1.89
C GLU A 10 -1.69 -0.09 3.30
N ASP A 11 -1.84 -1.41 3.41
CA ASP A 11 -1.85 -2.13 4.69
C ASP A 11 -1.39 -3.58 4.47
N THR A 12 -1.36 -4.34 5.56
CA THR A 12 -1.13 -5.78 5.59
C THR A 12 -2.07 -6.51 4.63
N LEU A 13 -1.51 -7.21 3.66
CA LEU A 13 -2.29 -8.02 2.73
C LEU A 13 -3.04 -9.12 3.46
N ALA A 14 -4.35 -9.18 3.23
CA ALA A 14 -5.17 -10.26 3.74
C ALA A 14 -4.90 -11.56 2.94
N PRO A 15 -5.13 -12.75 3.53
CA PRO A 15 -5.01 -14.00 2.78
C PRO A 15 -5.82 -14.03 1.48
N ALA A 16 -7.00 -13.40 1.47
CA ALA A 16 -7.83 -13.29 0.28
C ALA A 16 -7.17 -12.44 -0.84
N ASP A 17 -6.41 -11.41 -0.48
CA ASP A 17 -5.69 -10.57 -1.45
C ASP A 17 -4.57 -11.38 -2.10
N ILE A 18 -3.86 -12.19 -1.31
CA ILE A 18 -2.84 -13.12 -1.80
C ILE A 18 -3.48 -14.15 -2.72
N ASP A 19 -4.55 -14.82 -2.29
CA ASP A 19 -5.23 -15.82 -3.12
C ASP A 19 -5.71 -15.23 -4.45
N HIS A 20 -6.19 -13.98 -4.45
CA HIS A 20 -6.56 -13.26 -5.66
C HIS A 20 -5.36 -12.96 -6.54
N LEU A 21 -4.24 -12.46 -5.99
CA LEU A 21 -3.00 -12.26 -6.76
C LEU A 21 -2.49 -13.56 -7.41
N LEU A 22 -2.63 -14.69 -6.70
CA LEU A 22 -2.17 -15.99 -7.20
C LEU A 22 -3.08 -16.57 -8.28
N SER A 23 -4.39 -16.32 -8.22
CA SER A 23 -5.33 -16.82 -9.22
C SER A 23 -5.17 -16.13 -10.59
N LEU A 24 -4.58 -14.94 -10.63
CA LEU A 24 -4.28 -14.23 -11.88
C LEU A 24 -3.15 -14.89 -12.69
N HIS A 25 -2.29 -15.67 -12.02
CA HIS A 25 -1.11 -16.29 -12.61
C HIS A 25 -1.07 -17.80 -12.32
N GLU A 26 -2.21 -18.48 -12.49
CA GLU A 26 -2.33 -19.91 -12.25
C GLU A 26 -1.29 -20.73 -13.04
N GLY A 27 -0.60 -21.63 -12.35
CA GLY A 27 0.44 -22.46 -12.95
C GLY A 27 1.83 -21.80 -13.04
N GLU A 28 1.96 -20.54 -12.62
CA GLU A 28 3.25 -19.83 -12.56
C GLU A 28 3.80 -19.74 -11.13
N THR A 29 5.13 -19.69 -11.02
CA THR A 29 5.85 -19.43 -9.77
C THR A 29 6.60 -18.13 -9.89
N LEU A 30 5.94 -17.05 -9.44
CA LEU A 30 6.44 -15.69 -9.50
C LEU A 30 7.08 -15.28 -8.17
N ALA A 31 8.00 -14.33 -8.23
CA ALA A 31 8.50 -13.62 -7.07
C ALA A 31 7.70 -12.32 -6.87
N TYR A 32 7.61 -11.87 -5.62
CA TYR A 32 6.89 -10.65 -5.27
C TYR A 32 7.83 -9.66 -4.59
N HIS A 33 7.70 -8.38 -4.93
CA HIS A 33 8.36 -7.29 -4.23
C HIS A 33 7.30 -6.34 -3.71
N VAL A 34 7.19 -6.20 -2.39
CA VAL A 34 6.12 -5.45 -1.72
C VAL A 34 6.64 -4.09 -1.28
N LEU A 35 5.96 -3.03 -1.70
CA LEU A 35 6.19 -1.68 -1.23
C LEU A 35 5.02 -1.26 -0.34
N VAL A 36 5.36 -0.71 0.83
CA VAL A 36 4.39 -0.12 1.77
C VAL A 36 4.79 1.33 2.01
N PRO A 37 3.98 2.32 1.60
CA PRO A 37 4.25 3.72 1.92
C PRO A 37 4.16 3.96 3.42
N ALA A 38 5.05 4.80 3.96
CA ALA A 38 4.87 5.33 5.31
C ALA A 38 3.68 6.30 5.28
N ASP A 39 2.51 5.88 5.78
CA ASP A 39 1.30 6.71 5.71
C ASP A 39 1.29 7.73 6.86
N THR A 40 1.92 8.89 6.67
CA THR A 40 1.92 9.95 7.69
C THR A 40 0.57 10.66 7.79
N GLU A 41 -0.17 10.77 6.68
CA GLU A 41 -1.46 11.49 6.60
C GLU A 41 -2.59 10.75 7.31
N ARG A 42 -2.70 9.42 7.18
CA ARG A 42 -3.71 8.62 7.89
C ARG A 42 -3.48 8.57 9.39
N ASN A 43 -2.21 8.58 9.80
CA ASN A 43 -1.86 8.68 11.22
C ASN A 43 -2.25 10.03 11.83
N MET A 44 -2.23 11.13 11.06
CA MET A 44 -2.83 12.40 11.49
C MET A 44 -4.32 12.22 11.80
N LEU A 45 -5.09 11.59 10.89
CA LEU A 45 -6.53 11.40 11.03
C LEU A 45 -6.92 10.51 12.22
N SER A 46 -6.17 9.45 12.49
CA SER A 46 -6.42 8.61 13.67
C SER A 46 -6.18 9.38 14.97
N SER A 47 -5.06 10.11 15.05
CA SER A 47 -4.72 10.91 16.25
C SER A 47 -5.76 11.99 16.56
N LEU A 48 -6.42 12.53 15.53
CA LEU A 48 -7.53 13.47 15.63
C LEU A 48 -8.76 12.82 16.26
N ILE A 49 -9.17 11.64 15.78
CA ILE A 49 -10.36 10.93 16.25
C ILE A 49 -10.23 10.54 17.72
N ASP A 50 -9.04 10.09 18.13
CA ASP A 50 -8.77 9.71 19.52
C ASP A 50 -8.87 10.89 20.51
N HIS A 51 -8.68 12.13 20.02
CA HIS A 51 -8.82 13.36 20.81
C HIS A 51 -10.23 13.96 20.82
N LEU A 52 -11.21 13.37 20.11
CA LEU A 52 -12.58 13.87 20.09
C LEU A 52 -13.32 13.52 21.41
N SER A 53 -13.20 14.39 22.41
CA SER A 53 -14.15 14.48 23.53
C SER A 53 -15.16 15.60 23.26
N LEU A 54 -16.43 15.23 23.04
CA LEU A 54 -17.64 16.02 23.20
C LEU A 54 -17.50 17.56 23.04
N GLY A 55 -17.61 18.07 21.81
CA GLY A 55 -18.29 19.35 21.56
C GLY A 55 -17.52 20.49 20.89
N GLU A 56 -16.20 20.42 20.67
CA GLU A 56 -15.43 21.54 20.13
C GLU A 56 -14.58 21.12 18.91
N LEU A 57 -15.24 20.92 17.76
CA LEU A 57 -14.61 20.50 16.51
C LEU A 57 -13.68 21.57 15.87
N HIS A 58 -13.79 22.83 16.25
CA HIS A 58 -13.04 23.92 15.60
C HIS A 58 -11.69 24.20 16.27
N ASP A 59 -11.62 24.16 17.60
CA ASP A 59 -10.40 24.48 18.36
C ASP A 59 -9.43 23.29 18.43
N ALA A 60 -9.94 22.04 18.46
CA ALA A 60 -9.10 20.84 18.37
C ALA A 60 -8.36 20.71 17.04
N TRP A 61 -8.88 21.36 15.98
CA TRP A 61 -8.27 21.34 14.65
C TRP A 61 -6.97 22.15 14.60
N GLU A 62 -6.88 23.30 15.28
CA GLU A 62 -5.65 24.11 15.34
C GLU A 62 -4.54 23.46 16.19
N ASP A 63 -4.91 22.78 17.29
CA ASP A 63 -3.94 22.13 18.19
C ASP A 63 -3.29 20.88 17.59
N VAL A 64 -3.99 20.18 16.69
CA VAL A 64 -3.47 18.97 16.01
C VAL A 64 -2.75 19.30 14.72
N LEU A 65 -3.13 20.36 14.00
CA LEU A 65 -2.30 20.92 12.91
C LEU A 65 -0.90 21.37 13.37
N GLY A 66 -0.71 21.57 14.69
CA GLY A 66 0.59 21.86 15.30
C GLY A 66 1.41 20.61 15.72
N ARG A 67 0.82 19.41 15.66
CA ARG A 67 1.50 18.13 15.93
C ARG A 67 1.44 17.28 14.66
N GLU A 68 2.39 17.48 13.76
CA GLU A 68 2.72 16.46 12.76
C GLU A 68 2.96 15.13 13.51
N PRO A 69 2.29 14.00 13.17
CA PRO A 69 2.65 12.72 13.73
C PRO A 69 4.13 12.50 13.46
N GLU A 70 4.85 12.02 14.47
CA GLU A 70 6.29 11.86 14.30
C GLU A 70 6.53 10.88 13.15
N PRO A 71 7.29 11.25 12.09
CA PRO A 71 7.55 10.39 10.94
C PRO A 71 8.10 8.99 11.30
N ARG A 72 8.56 8.80 12.53
CA ARG A 72 9.00 7.54 13.10
C ARG A 72 7.86 6.56 13.39
N GLU A 73 6.71 7.05 13.85
CA GLU A 73 5.54 6.22 14.18
C GLU A 73 4.92 5.67 12.89
N ALA A 74 4.68 6.54 11.90
CA ALA A 74 4.16 6.11 10.60
C ALA A 74 5.06 5.08 9.89
N ARG A 75 6.38 5.25 10.00
CA ARG A 75 7.32 4.27 9.45
C ARG A 75 7.26 2.93 10.20
N ALA A 76 7.11 2.95 11.52
CA ALA A 76 7.02 1.72 12.32
C ALA A 76 5.75 0.92 11.98
N ASP A 77 4.62 1.61 11.80
CA ASP A 77 3.36 0.97 11.38
C ASP A 77 3.51 0.34 9.98
N ALA A 78 4.08 1.06 9.02
CA ALA A 78 4.35 0.55 7.68
C ALA A 78 5.32 -0.66 7.70
N GLU A 79 6.30 -0.67 8.60
CA GLU A 79 7.20 -1.81 8.79
C GLU A 79 6.46 -3.04 9.32
N GLU A 80 5.49 -2.85 10.22
CA GLU A 80 4.61 -3.92 10.70
C GLU A 80 3.72 -4.47 9.59
N GLN A 81 3.11 -3.59 8.80
CA GLN A 81 2.27 -3.95 7.65
C GLN A 81 3.04 -4.71 6.58
N LEU A 82 4.26 -4.26 6.28
CA LEU A 82 5.17 -4.95 5.37
C LEU A 82 5.48 -6.35 5.89
N ARG A 83 5.87 -6.48 7.18
CA ARG A 83 6.17 -7.78 7.79
C ARG A 83 4.99 -8.73 7.70
N GLY A 84 3.78 -8.26 8.02
CA GLY A 84 2.55 -9.06 7.90
C GLY A 84 2.29 -9.52 6.47
N SER A 85 2.47 -8.64 5.49
CA SER A 85 2.30 -8.95 4.06
C SER A 85 3.30 -10.01 3.58
N LEU A 86 4.58 -9.90 3.97
CA LEU A 86 5.61 -10.89 3.65
C LEU A 86 5.33 -12.24 4.31
N GLU A 87 4.83 -12.24 5.54
CA GLU A 87 4.38 -13.46 6.24
C GLU A 87 3.21 -14.12 5.51
N ALA A 88 2.25 -13.34 4.99
CA ALA A 88 1.12 -13.85 4.22
C ALA A 88 1.56 -14.51 2.90
N PHE A 89 2.46 -13.88 2.13
CA PHE A 89 3.05 -14.50 0.93
C PHE A 89 3.80 -15.80 1.26
N ARG A 90 4.58 -15.79 2.34
CA ARG A 90 5.32 -16.98 2.79
C ARG A 90 4.38 -18.12 3.20
N ALA A 91 3.27 -17.80 3.87
CA ALA A 91 2.25 -18.79 4.23
C ALA A 91 1.59 -19.42 2.99
N ALA A 92 1.45 -18.65 1.90
CA ALA A 92 1.00 -19.13 0.59
C ALA A 92 2.11 -19.82 -0.23
N GLY A 93 3.30 -20.02 0.33
CA GLY A 93 4.42 -20.72 -0.33
C GLY A 93 5.11 -19.90 -1.42
N ARG A 94 5.00 -18.56 -1.38
CA ARG A 94 5.58 -17.66 -2.38
C ARG A 94 6.79 -16.91 -1.85
N GLN A 95 7.72 -16.60 -2.75
CA GLN A 95 8.87 -15.78 -2.43
C GLN A 95 8.47 -14.31 -2.51
N ALA A 96 8.59 -13.60 -1.39
CA ALA A 96 8.35 -12.17 -1.32
C ALA A 96 9.50 -11.46 -0.60
N THR A 97 9.86 -10.30 -1.12
CA THR A 97 10.73 -9.30 -0.48
C THR A 97 9.98 -7.98 -0.44
N GLY A 98 10.50 -6.98 0.26
CA GLY A 98 9.86 -5.67 0.22
C GLY A 98 10.54 -4.65 1.12
N GLU A 99 10.05 -3.42 1.04
CA GLU A 99 10.57 -2.27 1.77
C GLU A 99 9.47 -1.23 2.06
N VAL A 100 9.72 -0.43 3.10
CA VAL A 100 8.90 0.74 3.40
C VAL A 100 9.44 1.95 2.64
N VAL A 101 8.57 2.58 1.87
CA VAL A 101 8.87 3.72 1.00
C VAL A 101 8.27 5.00 1.57
N ASP A 102 8.61 6.14 0.97
CA ASP A 102 8.01 7.42 1.33
C ASP A 102 6.52 7.47 0.96
N ASP A 103 5.79 8.44 1.52
CA ASP A 103 4.34 8.64 1.32
C ASP A 103 3.92 8.69 -0.15
N ASP A 104 4.78 9.22 -1.03
CA ASP A 104 4.62 9.07 -2.48
C ASP A 104 5.42 7.85 -2.98
N PRO A 105 4.75 6.74 -3.36
CA PRO A 105 5.42 5.52 -3.80
C PRO A 105 5.90 5.57 -5.25
N LEU A 106 5.48 6.57 -6.05
CA LEU A 106 5.78 6.62 -7.49
C LEU A 106 7.29 6.63 -7.80
N PRO A 107 8.14 7.40 -7.09
CA PRO A 107 9.59 7.33 -7.24
C PRO A 107 10.15 5.92 -6.96
N ALA A 108 9.67 5.24 -5.92
CA ALA A 108 10.12 3.90 -5.57
C ALA A 108 9.66 2.86 -6.60
N LEU A 109 8.40 2.93 -7.05
CA LEU A 109 7.90 2.11 -8.16
C LEU A 109 8.77 2.27 -9.42
N ARG A 110 9.11 3.52 -9.76
CA ARG A 110 9.96 3.84 -10.91
C ARG A 110 11.36 3.24 -10.76
N SER A 111 11.97 3.31 -9.58
CA SER A 111 13.28 2.70 -9.32
C SER A 111 13.20 1.19 -9.44
N ALA A 112 12.23 0.54 -8.78
CA ALA A 112 12.07 -0.90 -8.82
C ALA A 112 11.84 -1.43 -10.24
N VAL A 113 11.04 -0.73 -11.07
CA VAL A 113 10.84 -1.07 -12.48
C VAL A 113 12.11 -0.89 -13.33
N ALA A 114 13.00 0.03 -12.96
CA ALA A 114 14.27 0.24 -13.65
C ALA A 114 15.35 -0.78 -13.24
N ASP A 115 15.34 -1.20 -11.97
CA ASP A 115 16.37 -2.04 -11.36
C ASP A 115 16.06 -3.54 -11.46
N LEU A 116 14.78 -3.91 -11.55
CA LEU A 116 14.28 -5.28 -11.58
C LEU A 116 13.55 -5.57 -12.89
N GLU A 117 13.54 -6.84 -13.31
CA GLU A 117 12.66 -7.31 -14.40
C GLU A 117 11.22 -7.46 -13.87
N ILE A 118 10.52 -6.33 -13.79
CA ILE A 118 9.12 -6.25 -13.36
C ILE A 118 8.19 -6.58 -14.53
N ARG A 119 7.37 -7.61 -14.35
CA ARG A 119 6.35 -8.01 -15.33
C ARG A 119 5.11 -7.13 -15.27
N GLU A 120 4.70 -6.79 -14.07
CA GLU A 120 3.50 -6.01 -13.78
C GLU A 120 3.56 -5.40 -12.39
N ILE A 121 2.69 -4.41 -12.18
CA ILE A 121 2.47 -3.76 -10.88
C ILE A 121 1.06 -4.10 -10.43
N ALA A 122 0.92 -4.64 -9.22
CA ALA A 122 -0.36 -4.80 -8.55
C ALA A 122 -0.48 -3.73 -7.45
N VAL A 123 -1.43 -2.82 -7.61
CA VAL A 123 -1.77 -1.82 -6.59
C VAL A 123 -2.98 -2.35 -5.83
N ILE A 124 -2.85 -2.49 -4.51
CA ILE A 124 -3.89 -3.02 -3.63
C ILE A 124 -4.25 -1.93 -2.61
N THR A 125 -5.47 -1.39 -2.72
CA THR A 125 -5.95 -0.31 -1.85
C THR A 125 -7.30 -0.65 -1.22
N TYR A 126 -7.76 0.14 -0.25
CA TYR A 126 -9.11 0.00 0.27
C TYR A 126 -10.15 0.81 -0.53
N PRO A 127 -11.41 0.36 -0.60
CA PRO A 127 -12.49 1.17 -1.16
C PRO A 127 -12.85 2.33 -0.21
N HIS A 128 -12.29 3.52 -0.43
CA HIS A 128 -12.66 4.72 0.35
C HIS A 128 -14.04 5.26 -0.07
N ALA A 129 -14.97 5.42 0.89
CA ALA A 129 -16.33 5.88 0.59
C ALA A 129 -16.43 7.40 0.38
N VAL A 130 -15.55 8.22 0.97
CA VAL A 130 -15.61 9.68 0.86
C VAL A 130 -14.24 10.30 1.11
N ALA A 131 -13.80 11.17 0.20
CA ALA A 131 -12.86 12.29 0.40
C ALA A 131 -11.46 12.00 0.96
N ASP A 132 -10.71 11.05 0.40
CA ASP A 132 -9.26 11.23 0.26
C ASP A 132 -8.76 10.60 -1.04
N THR A 133 -8.42 11.46 -1.99
CA THR A 133 -8.01 11.13 -3.36
C THR A 133 -6.51 10.92 -3.50
N PHE A 134 -5.73 11.09 -2.43
CA PHE A 134 -4.26 11.09 -2.50
C PHE A 134 -3.68 9.72 -2.89
N HIS A 135 -4.21 8.63 -2.33
CA HIS A 135 -3.76 7.26 -2.61
C HIS A 135 -4.50 6.60 -3.78
N ARG A 136 -5.75 7.01 -4.03
CA ARG A 136 -6.59 6.48 -5.12
C ARG A 136 -5.96 6.64 -6.50
N ASP A 137 -5.08 7.63 -6.66
CA ASP A 137 -4.44 7.91 -7.95
C ASP A 137 -3.14 7.13 -8.19
N TRP A 138 -2.63 6.31 -7.25
CA TRP A 138 -1.37 5.57 -7.49
C TRP A 138 -1.46 4.62 -8.67
N ALA A 139 -2.56 3.88 -8.81
CA ALA A 139 -2.76 3.01 -9.95
C ALA A 139 -2.82 3.79 -11.27
N SER A 140 -3.52 4.93 -11.30
CA SER A 140 -3.57 5.78 -12.50
C SER A 140 -2.21 6.38 -12.83
N ARG A 141 -1.52 6.97 -11.86
CA ARG A 141 -0.19 7.55 -12.01
C ARG A 141 0.82 6.50 -12.48
N ALA A 142 0.78 5.30 -11.89
CA ALA A 142 1.62 4.18 -12.32
C ALA A 142 1.34 3.79 -13.78
N ARG A 143 0.07 3.72 -14.21
CA ARG A 143 -0.30 3.43 -15.60
C ARG A 143 0.21 4.49 -16.58
N ASP A 144 0.15 5.75 -16.18
CA ASP A 144 0.53 6.87 -17.04
C ASP A 144 2.06 7.03 -17.13
N GLU A 145 2.76 6.81 -16.02
CA GLU A 145 4.20 7.07 -15.91
C GLU A 145 5.08 5.83 -16.16
N LEU A 146 4.58 4.64 -15.87
CA LEU A 146 5.35 3.39 -15.89
C LEU A 146 4.91 2.56 -17.09
N ARG A 147 5.88 2.08 -17.87
CA ARG A 147 5.64 1.33 -19.12
C ARG A 147 5.39 -0.16 -18.88
N VAL A 148 4.80 -0.50 -17.75
CA VAL A 148 4.48 -1.88 -17.35
C VAL A 148 2.98 -1.98 -17.07
N PRO A 149 2.36 -3.16 -17.29
CA PRO A 149 0.96 -3.40 -16.93
C PRO A 149 0.71 -3.07 -15.45
N VAL A 150 -0.39 -2.40 -15.16
CA VAL A 150 -0.79 -2.06 -13.78
C VAL A 150 -2.22 -2.55 -13.50
N LEU A 151 -2.32 -3.45 -12.54
CA LEU A 151 -3.57 -3.95 -12.00
C LEU A 151 -3.94 -3.19 -10.73
N HIS A 152 -5.21 -2.84 -10.58
CA HIS A 152 -5.73 -2.25 -9.35
C HIS A 152 -6.71 -3.23 -8.72
N LEU A 153 -6.45 -3.61 -7.47
CA LEU A 153 -7.28 -4.51 -6.68
C LEU A 153 -7.73 -3.79 -5.42
N TYR A 154 -8.94 -4.12 -4.96
CA TYR A 154 -9.43 -3.64 -3.68
C TYR A 154 -9.28 -4.72 -2.61
N SER A 155 -8.55 -4.40 -1.55
CA SER A 155 -8.31 -5.34 -0.44
C SER A 155 -9.62 -5.85 0.15
N GLY A 156 -9.67 -7.14 0.47
CA GLY A 156 -10.81 -7.79 1.11
C GLY A 156 -12.05 -7.93 0.22
N THR A 157 -11.97 -7.55 -1.06
CA THR A 157 -13.05 -7.72 -2.01
C THR A 157 -12.61 -8.58 -3.18
N SER A 158 -13.51 -9.47 -3.63
CA SER A 158 -13.34 -10.24 -4.86
C SER A 158 -13.73 -9.44 -6.11
N GLU A 159 -13.93 -8.12 -6.00
CA GLU A 159 -14.46 -7.27 -7.08
C GLU A 159 -13.32 -6.41 -7.67
N LEU A 160 -13.14 -6.48 -8.98
CA LEU A 160 -12.14 -5.72 -9.74
C LEU A 160 -12.65 -4.29 -10.00
N GLY A 161 -11.79 -3.29 -9.81
CA GLY A 161 -12.02 -1.87 -10.09
C GLY A 161 -11.43 -1.39 -11.40
#